data_AF-A0A955AND6-F1
#
_entry.id   AF-A0A955AND6-F1
#
_cell.length_a   1.000
_cell.length_b   1.000
_cell.length_c   1.000
_cell.angle_alpha   90.00
_cell.angle_beta   90.00
_cell.angle_gamma   90.00
#
_symmetry.space_group_name_H-M   'P 1'
#
loop_
_entity.id
_entity.type
_entity.pdbx_description
1 polymer ?
#
loop_
_entity_poly.entity_id
_entity_poly.type
_entity_poly.pdbx_seq_one_letter_code
_entity_poly.pdbx_strand_id
1 'polypeptide(L)'
;MINRQALLADLQKFLQRIEADLLERSESTEVPEVPAALHAEYEKAAKAERTAQNYEDWRTDTITQAAAAWVLSCVFVRFLEDNSLIDPPKLAGPGDRLARARDEHELYFRSHPKHTDREYLLSIFAELAKLPGTKDIFGEHNAINDLPNWLSGDAAGELLNFFQKIDASTGDLAHDFTDSNWDTRFLGDLYQDLSEAARKKFALLQTPDFVEEFILDRTLQPALDEFGLEQDLGSSNHGKLPGFDDRS
;
A
#
# COMPACT_ATOMS: atom_id res chain seq x y z
N MET A 1 -8.11 19.04 2.99
CA MET A 1 -8.51 18.18 4.12
C MET A 1 -9.26 16.97 3.59
N ILE A 2 -8.92 15.77 4.08
CA ILE A 2 -9.46 14.51 3.58
C ILE A 2 -10.97 14.39 3.81
N ASN A 3 -11.75 14.29 2.74
CA ASN A 3 -13.14 13.86 2.80
C ASN A 3 -13.21 12.32 2.76
N ARG A 4 -13.16 11.69 3.94
CA ARG A 4 -13.05 10.22 4.09
C ARG A 4 -14.19 9.45 3.42
N GLN A 5 -15.43 9.95 3.54
CA GLN A 5 -16.62 9.27 2.99
C GLN A 5 -16.66 9.32 1.47
N ALA A 6 -16.35 10.49 0.88
CA ALA A 6 -16.28 10.63 -0.57
C ALA A 6 -15.13 9.79 -1.14
N LEU A 7 -13.95 9.84 -0.50
CA LEU A 7 -12.79 9.06 -0.90
C LEU A 7 -13.08 7.55 -0.88
N LEU A 8 -13.63 7.03 0.21
CA LEU A 8 -13.97 5.61 0.33
C LEU A 8 -14.97 5.18 -0.76
N ALA A 9 -16.04 5.95 -0.96
CA ALA A 9 -17.08 5.62 -1.93
C ALA A 9 -16.54 5.58 -3.37
N ASP A 10 -15.62 6.47 -3.72
CA ASP A 10 -15.02 6.51 -5.06
C ASP A 10 -13.92 5.45 -5.21
N LEU A 11 -13.13 5.19 -4.18
CA LEU A 11 -12.14 4.10 -4.17
C LEU A 11 -12.79 2.71 -4.25
N GLN A 12 -13.94 2.47 -3.61
CA GLN A 12 -14.66 1.21 -3.74
C GLN A 12 -15.12 0.94 -5.18
N LYS A 13 -15.62 1.96 -5.89
CA LYS A 13 -15.98 1.84 -7.31
C LYS A 13 -14.74 1.64 -8.17
N PHE A 14 -13.65 2.32 -7.83
CA PHE A 14 -12.40 2.24 -8.57
C PHE A 14 -11.73 0.86 -8.41
N LEU A 15 -11.77 0.29 -7.20
CA LEU A 15 -11.27 -1.05 -6.90
C LEU A 15 -11.84 -2.11 -7.84
N GLN A 16 -13.16 -2.04 -8.12
CA GLN A 16 -13.81 -2.98 -9.04
C GLN A 16 -13.22 -2.96 -10.45
N ARG A 17 -12.69 -1.82 -10.90
CA ARG A 17 -12.02 -1.72 -12.21
C ARG A 17 -10.65 -2.40 -12.18
N ILE A 18 -9.91 -2.21 -11.10
CA ILE A 18 -8.62 -2.86 -10.90
C ILE A 18 -8.81 -4.39 -10.76
N GLU A 19 -9.83 -4.83 -10.02
CA GLU A 19 -10.17 -6.26 -9.93
C GLU A 19 -10.54 -6.84 -11.30
N ALA A 20 -11.28 -6.09 -12.14
CA ALA A 20 -11.62 -6.53 -13.49
C ALA A 20 -10.38 -6.69 -14.40
N ASP A 21 -9.44 -5.73 -14.36
CA ASP A 21 -8.18 -5.81 -15.10
C ASP A 21 -7.34 -7.03 -14.66
N LEU A 22 -7.19 -7.23 -13.35
CA LEU A 22 -6.44 -8.36 -12.81
C LEU A 22 -7.11 -9.70 -13.14
N LEU A 23 -8.44 -9.76 -13.11
CA LEU A 23 -9.19 -10.95 -13.51
C LEU A 23 -8.94 -11.29 -14.99
N GLU A 24 -9.09 -10.32 -15.89
CA GLU A 24 -8.82 -10.51 -17.32
C GLU A 24 -7.38 -11.00 -17.55
N ARG A 25 -6.41 -10.38 -16.88
CA ARG A 25 -5.00 -10.75 -17.02
C ARG A 25 -4.64 -12.08 -16.38
N SER A 26 -5.41 -12.54 -15.40
CA SER A 26 -5.27 -13.87 -14.80
C SER A 26 -5.67 -15.01 -15.74
N GLU A 27 -6.30 -14.70 -16.89
CA GLU A 27 -6.74 -15.66 -17.90
C GLU A 27 -6.13 -15.37 -19.29
N SER A 28 -5.41 -14.26 -19.42
CA SER A 28 -4.91 -13.75 -20.69
C SER A 28 -3.77 -14.59 -21.25
N THR A 29 -3.83 -14.87 -22.56
CA THR A 29 -2.73 -15.49 -23.30
C THR A 29 -1.63 -14.51 -23.69
N GLU A 30 -1.85 -13.20 -23.52
CA GLU A 30 -0.86 -12.17 -23.87
C GLU A 30 0.23 -12.02 -22.81
N VAL A 31 -0.07 -12.41 -21.57
CA VAL A 31 0.87 -12.43 -20.44
C VAL A 31 0.86 -13.80 -19.75
N PRO A 32 1.29 -14.87 -20.46
CA PRO A 32 1.17 -16.24 -19.97
C PRO A 32 1.94 -16.49 -18.66
N GLU A 33 2.90 -15.63 -18.31
CA GLU A 33 3.62 -15.68 -17.04
C GLU A 33 2.72 -15.39 -15.83
N VAL A 34 1.66 -14.59 -15.98
CA VAL A 34 0.71 -14.25 -14.91
C VAL A 34 -0.12 -15.48 -14.48
N PRO A 35 -0.91 -16.14 -15.36
CA PRO A 35 -1.62 -17.35 -14.97
C PRO A 35 -0.69 -18.47 -14.52
N ALA A 36 0.50 -18.61 -15.13
CA ALA A 36 1.48 -19.60 -14.72
C ALA A 36 1.97 -19.36 -13.28
N ALA A 37 2.27 -18.12 -12.90
CA ALA A 37 2.68 -17.76 -11.54
C ALA A 37 1.56 -17.99 -10.53
N LEU A 38 0.31 -17.62 -10.87
CA LEU A 38 -0.86 -17.83 -10.00
C LEU A 38 -1.12 -19.32 -9.74
N HIS A 39 -1.06 -20.15 -10.78
CA HIS A 39 -1.18 -21.60 -10.61
C HIS A 39 -0.04 -22.18 -9.76
N ALA A 40 1.19 -21.73 -9.96
CA ALA A 40 2.34 -22.19 -9.18
C ALA A 40 2.22 -21.84 -7.69
N GLU A 41 1.81 -20.62 -7.35
CA GLU A 41 1.60 -20.23 -5.94
C GLU A 41 0.40 -20.96 -5.34
N TYR A 42 -0.70 -21.15 -6.09
CA TYR A 42 -1.82 -21.98 -5.63
C TYR A 42 -1.40 -23.42 -5.32
N GLU A 43 -0.64 -24.06 -6.22
CA GLU A 43 -0.14 -25.41 -5.97
C GLU A 43 0.75 -25.48 -4.72
N LYS A 44 1.60 -24.47 -4.52
CA LYS A 44 2.46 -24.37 -3.34
C LYS A 44 1.64 -24.14 -2.07
N ALA A 45 0.59 -23.32 -2.13
CA ALA A 45 -0.32 -23.11 -1.01
C ALA A 45 -1.10 -24.38 -0.66
N ALA A 46 -1.59 -25.12 -1.67
CA ALA A 46 -2.29 -26.38 -1.49
C ALA A 46 -1.37 -27.47 -0.91
N LYS A 47 -0.15 -27.64 -1.44
CA LYS A 47 0.85 -28.58 -0.93
C LYS A 47 1.28 -28.27 0.51
N ALA A 48 1.25 -26.99 0.89
CA ALA A 48 1.56 -26.54 2.24
C ALA A 48 0.34 -26.48 3.17
N GLU A 49 -0.83 -26.99 2.74
CA GLU A 49 -2.09 -26.96 3.49
C GLU A 49 -2.52 -25.55 3.94
N ARG A 50 -2.04 -24.49 3.25
CA ARG A 50 -2.38 -23.08 3.51
C ARG A 50 -3.72 -22.67 2.90
N THR A 51 -4.26 -23.47 1.97
CA THR A 51 -5.58 -23.25 1.38
C THR A 51 -6.32 -24.57 1.22
N ALA A 52 -7.62 -24.55 1.51
CA ALA A 52 -8.57 -25.62 1.19
C ALA A 52 -9.58 -25.19 0.12
N GLN A 53 -9.41 -24.00 -0.46
CA GLN A 53 -10.26 -23.45 -1.51
C GLN A 53 -9.92 -24.09 -2.85
N ASN A 54 -10.87 -24.09 -3.80
CA ASN A 54 -10.54 -24.36 -5.20
C ASN A 54 -9.72 -23.18 -5.79
N TYR A 55 -9.18 -23.38 -6.98
CA TYR A 55 -8.31 -22.38 -7.62
C TYR A 55 -9.05 -21.08 -7.92
N GLU A 56 -10.31 -21.17 -8.36
CA GLU A 56 -11.13 -20.03 -8.74
C GLU A 56 -11.40 -19.11 -7.54
N ASP A 57 -11.83 -19.66 -6.41
CA ASP A 57 -12.08 -18.92 -5.17
C ASP A 57 -10.78 -18.33 -4.61
N TRP A 58 -9.69 -19.11 -4.63
CA TRP A 58 -8.37 -18.62 -4.21
C TRP A 58 -7.88 -17.47 -5.09
N ARG A 59 -8.05 -17.58 -6.40
CA ARG A 59 -7.65 -16.55 -7.36
C ARG A 59 -8.45 -15.28 -7.17
N THR A 60 -9.76 -15.37 -6.94
CA THR A 60 -10.61 -14.21 -6.63
C THR A 60 -10.11 -13.49 -5.38
N ASP A 61 -9.75 -14.21 -4.31
CA ASP A 61 -9.15 -13.60 -3.12
C ASP A 61 -7.84 -12.89 -3.43
N THR A 62 -6.94 -13.55 -4.18
CA THR A 62 -5.64 -13.01 -4.57
C THR A 62 -5.81 -11.74 -5.42
N ILE A 63 -6.81 -11.70 -6.32
CA ILE A 63 -7.17 -10.51 -7.11
C ILE A 63 -7.58 -9.37 -6.18
N THR A 64 -8.49 -9.60 -5.23
CA THR A 64 -8.95 -8.56 -4.29
C THR A 64 -7.79 -8.02 -3.46
N GLN A 65 -6.88 -8.89 -2.98
CA GLN A 65 -5.71 -8.47 -2.22
C GLN A 65 -4.74 -7.64 -3.08
N ALA A 66 -4.44 -8.08 -4.30
CA ALA A 66 -3.56 -7.35 -5.21
C ALA A 66 -4.16 -5.99 -5.61
N ALA A 67 -5.45 -5.94 -5.93
CA ALA A 67 -6.16 -4.70 -6.26
C ALA A 67 -6.10 -3.70 -5.10
N ALA A 68 -6.39 -4.16 -3.88
CA ALA A 68 -6.31 -3.34 -2.68
C ALA A 68 -4.87 -2.83 -2.44
N ALA A 69 -3.86 -3.70 -2.61
CA ALA A 69 -2.46 -3.31 -2.44
C ALA A 69 -2.05 -2.18 -3.38
N TRP A 70 -2.43 -2.24 -4.67
CA TRP A 70 -2.19 -1.17 -5.65
C TRP A 70 -2.85 0.15 -5.25
N VAL A 71 -4.15 0.11 -4.91
CA VAL A 71 -4.92 1.29 -4.52
C VAL A 71 -4.32 1.93 -3.26
N LEU A 72 -4.08 1.14 -2.23
CA LEU A 72 -3.57 1.63 -0.94
C LEU A 72 -2.16 2.15 -1.04
N SER A 73 -1.29 1.50 -1.83
CA SER A 73 0.06 2.00 -2.08
C SER A 73 0.02 3.41 -2.67
N CYS A 74 -0.87 3.67 -3.63
CA CYS A 74 -1.08 5.02 -4.17
C CYS A 74 -1.66 6.00 -3.12
N VAL A 75 -2.60 5.56 -2.28
CA VAL A 75 -3.12 6.39 -1.17
C VAL A 75 -2.02 6.80 -0.20
N PHE A 76 -1.12 5.88 0.17
CA PHE A 76 0.05 6.18 1.00
C PHE A 76 0.95 7.20 0.32
N VAL A 77 1.26 7.03 -0.97
CA VAL A 77 2.03 8.03 -1.73
C VAL A 77 1.36 9.40 -1.68
N ARG A 78 0.06 9.49 -1.96
CA ARG A 78 -0.69 10.75 -1.94
C ARG A 78 -0.65 11.44 -0.58
N PHE A 79 -0.78 10.67 0.49
CA PHE A 79 -0.69 11.21 1.84
C PHE A 79 0.70 11.80 2.12
N LEU A 80 1.78 11.11 1.70
CA LEU A 80 3.13 11.63 1.85
C LEU A 80 3.35 12.91 1.01
N GLU A 81 2.84 12.94 -0.22
CA GLU A 81 3.01 14.07 -1.15
C GLU A 81 2.24 15.32 -0.73
N ASP A 82 0.98 15.17 -0.32
CA ASP A 82 0.10 16.29 0.06
C ASP A 82 0.55 16.93 1.37
N ASN A 83 1.14 16.13 2.26
CA ASN A 83 1.70 16.59 3.52
C ASN A 83 3.18 17.00 3.43
N SER A 84 3.75 17.05 2.22
CA SER A 84 5.14 17.46 1.96
C SER A 84 6.17 16.64 2.76
N LEU A 85 5.87 15.37 3.01
CA LEU A 85 6.77 14.43 3.66
C LEU A 85 7.79 13.84 2.67
N ILE A 86 7.46 13.90 1.38
CA ILE A 86 8.35 13.57 0.27
C ILE A 86 8.31 14.67 -0.79
N ASP A 87 9.46 14.90 -1.41
CA ASP A 87 9.63 15.79 -2.56
C ASP A 87 10.67 15.22 -3.53
N PRO A 88 10.52 15.44 -4.85
CA PRO A 88 9.37 16.09 -5.48
C PRO A 88 8.12 15.18 -5.49
N PRO A 89 6.90 15.73 -5.59
CA PRO A 89 5.71 14.91 -5.82
C PRO A 89 5.81 14.22 -7.18
N LYS A 90 5.38 12.96 -7.24
CA LYS A 90 5.44 12.09 -8.42
C LYS A 90 4.05 11.64 -8.88
N LEU A 91 3.10 11.47 -7.97
CA LEU A 91 1.77 10.97 -8.27
C LEU A 91 0.77 12.12 -8.44
N ALA A 92 0.69 13.03 -7.46
CA ALA A 92 -0.08 14.29 -7.54
C ALA A 92 0.31 15.27 -6.41
N GLY A 93 -0.42 16.37 -6.25
CA GLY A 93 -0.33 17.24 -5.07
C GLY A 93 -1.21 18.48 -5.17
N PRO A 94 -1.67 19.09 -4.06
CA PRO A 94 -2.51 20.28 -4.09
C PRO A 94 -1.79 21.49 -4.70
N GLY A 95 -2.55 22.35 -5.37
CA GLY A 95 -2.02 23.56 -6.03
C GLY A 95 -1.01 23.24 -7.12
N ASP A 96 0.12 23.96 -7.11
CA ASP A 96 1.17 23.83 -8.14
C ASP A 96 1.90 22.46 -8.11
N ARG A 97 1.73 21.69 -7.03
CA ARG A 97 2.36 20.36 -6.87
C ARG A 97 1.84 19.36 -7.90
N LEU A 98 0.59 19.47 -8.36
CA LEU A 98 0.06 18.62 -9.42
C LEU A 98 0.80 18.84 -10.75
N ALA A 99 1.07 20.10 -11.10
CA ALA A 99 1.85 20.41 -12.29
C ALA A 99 3.27 19.82 -12.16
N ARG A 100 3.89 19.96 -10.98
CA ARG A 100 5.20 19.35 -10.73
C ARG A 100 5.18 17.82 -10.87
N ALA A 101 4.17 17.13 -10.35
CA ALA A 101 4.04 15.68 -10.50
C ALA A 101 3.93 15.24 -11.96
N ARG A 102 3.23 16.02 -12.79
CA ARG A 102 3.14 15.78 -14.24
C ARG A 102 4.47 16.01 -14.95
N ASP A 103 5.23 17.03 -14.55
CA ASP A 103 6.58 17.25 -15.08
C ASP A 103 7.52 16.07 -14.74
N GLU A 104 7.43 15.52 -13.52
CA GLU A 104 8.20 14.35 -13.11
C GLU A 104 7.80 13.08 -13.87
N HIS A 105 6.50 12.91 -14.16
CA HIS A 105 5.99 11.85 -15.03
C HIS A 105 6.58 11.97 -16.44
N GLU A 106 6.52 13.15 -17.06
CA GLU A 106 7.13 13.38 -18.38
C GLU A 106 8.63 13.09 -18.36
N LEU A 107 9.35 13.57 -17.34
CA LEU A 107 10.79 13.34 -17.18
C LEU A 107 11.13 11.85 -17.11
N TYR A 108 10.32 11.05 -16.41
CA TYR A 108 10.49 9.60 -16.35
C TYR A 108 10.40 8.97 -17.74
N PHE A 109 9.35 9.28 -18.52
CA PHE A 109 9.15 8.69 -19.84
C PHE A 109 10.17 9.15 -20.89
N ARG A 110 10.79 10.33 -20.71
CA ARG A 110 11.94 10.75 -21.55
C ARG A 110 13.14 9.80 -21.43
N SER A 111 13.34 9.21 -20.24
CA SER A 111 14.39 8.21 -20.01
C SER A 111 13.91 6.77 -20.20
N HIS A 112 12.60 6.52 -20.15
CA HIS A 112 11.98 5.21 -20.26
C HIS A 112 10.85 5.15 -21.31
N PRO A 113 11.13 5.37 -22.60
CA PRO A 113 10.10 5.55 -23.63
C PRO A 113 9.27 4.29 -23.95
N LYS A 114 9.66 3.13 -23.42
CA LYS A 114 8.95 1.85 -23.62
C LYS A 114 8.19 1.39 -22.37
N HIS A 115 8.31 2.11 -21.26
CA HIS A 115 7.60 1.78 -20.05
C HIS A 115 6.12 2.17 -20.19
N THR A 116 5.31 1.67 -19.27
CA THR A 116 3.92 2.10 -19.07
C THR A 116 3.78 2.78 -17.72
N ASP A 117 2.60 3.31 -17.41
CA ASP A 117 2.31 3.91 -16.11
C ASP A 117 2.50 2.93 -14.94
N ARG A 118 2.42 1.62 -15.20
CA ARG A 118 2.73 0.60 -14.20
C ARG A 118 4.19 0.67 -13.76
N GLU A 119 5.13 0.71 -14.69
CA GLU A 119 6.55 0.82 -14.35
C GLU A 119 6.87 2.18 -13.69
N TYR A 120 6.14 3.23 -14.05
CA TYR A 120 6.24 4.51 -13.36
C TYR A 120 5.84 4.39 -11.88
N LEU A 121 4.65 3.82 -11.59
CA LEU A 121 4.20 3.60 -10.21
C LEU A 121 5.16 2.68 -9.43
N LEU A 122 5.60 1.58 -10.04
CA LEU A 122 6.58 0.68 -9.41
C LEU A 122 7.89 1.41 -9.09
N SER A 123 8.33 2.34 -9.94
CA SER A 123 9.54 3.12 -9.66
C SER A 123 9.38 4.03 -8.44
N ILE A 124 8.21 4.64 -8.26
CA ILE A 124 7.89 5.45 -7.07
C ILE A 124 7.91 4.57 -5.83
N PHE A 125 7.26 3.41 -5.87
CA PHE A 125 7.22 2.46 -4.76
C PHE A 125 8.63 1.96 -4.41
N ALA A 126 9.46 1.66 -5.40
CA ALA A 126 10.84 1.21 -5.20
C ALA A 126 11.75 2.31 -4.61
N GLU A 127 11.49 3.59 -4.89
CA GLU A 127 12.18 4.71 -4.24
C GLU A 127 11.77 4.81 -2.76
N LEU A 128 10.47 4.72 -2.47
CA LEU A 128 9.95 4.75 -1.10
C LEU A 128 10.36 3.53 -0.28
N ALA A 129 10.52 2.37 -0.90
CA ALA A 129 11.01 1.16 -0.23
C ALA A 129 12.43 1.34 0.37
N LYS A 130 13.22 2.29 -0.14
CA LYS A 130 14.58 2.59 0.35
C LYS A 130 14.59 3.49 1.58
N LEU A 131 13.47 4.13 1.91
CA LEU A 131 13.40 5.07 3.03
C LEU A 131 13.03 4.32 4.33
N PRO A 132 13.69 4.62 5.47
CA PRO A 132 13.44 3.92 6.73
C PRO A 132 11.98 3.95 7.20
N GLY A 133 11.26 5.04 6.96
CA GLY A 133 9.87 5.22 7.40
C GLY A 133 8.82 4.55 6.53
N THR A 134 9.17 4.11 5.32
CA THR A 134 8.22 3.56 4.34
C THR A 134 8.63 2.19 3.78
N LYS A 135 9.81 1.68 4.16
CA LYS A 135 10.32 0.36 3.75
C LYS A 135 9.35 -0.79 4.05
N ASP A 136 8.63 -0.74 5.18
CA ASP A 136 7.77 -1.86 5.58
C ASP A 136 6.46 -1.87 4.78
N ILE A 137 6.11 -0.74 4.16
CA ILE A 137 4.91 -0.59 3.31
C ILE A 137 5.23 -0.92 1.85
N PHE A 138 6.38 -0.48 1.33
CA PHE A 138 6.73 -0.62 -0.10
C PHE A 138 7.82 -1.66 -0.38
N GLY A 139 8.47 -2.20 0.65
CA GLY A 139 9.54 -3.20 0.53
C GLY A 139 9.03 -4.61 0.25
N GLU A 140 9.84 -5.60 0.59
CA GLU A 140 9.64 -7.01 0.19
C GLU A 140 8.29 -7.61 0.58
N HIS A 141 7.61 -7.06 1.60
CA HIS A 141 6.33 -7.56 2.10
C HIS A 141 5.10 -6.99 1.37
N ASN A 142 5.28 -6.03 0.45
CA ASN A 142 4.16 -5.51 -0.34
C ASN A 142 3.74 -6.55 -1.40
N ALA A 143 2.46 -6.95 -1.39
CA ALA A 143 1.90 -7.95 -2.32
C ALA A 143 2.06 -7.58 -3.81
N ILE A 144 2.26 -6.30 -4.14
CA ILE A 144 2.58 -5.87 -5.51
C ILE A 144 3.89 -6.51 -6.00
N ASN A 145 4.85 -6.75 -5.11
CA ASN A 145 6.16 -7.28 -5.46
C ASN A 145 6.15 -8.78 -5.80
N ASP A 146 5.10 -9.51 -5.42
CA ASP A 146 4.95 -10.93 -5.75
C ASP A 146 4.70 -11.15 -7.25
N LEU A 147 3.90 -10.27 -7.87
CA LEU A 147 3.56 -10.34 -9.29
C LEU A 147 3.37 -8.93 -9.90
N PRO A 148 4.45 -8.13 -10.02
CA PRO A 148 4.37 -6.71 -10.37
C PRO A 148 3.84 -6.44 -11.78
N ASN A 149 3.94 -7.41 -12.70
CA ASN A 149 3.44 -7.34 -14.07
C ASN A 149 1.96 -7.77 -14.21
N TRP A 150 1.29 -8.11 -13.11
CA TRP A 150 -0.10 -8.54 -13.16
C TRP A 150 -1.06 -7.41 -13.50
N LEU A 151 -0.91 -6.21 -12.93
CA LEU A 151 -1.72 -5.06 -13.34
C LEU A 151 -1.34 -4.64 -14.77
N SER A 152 -2.27 -4.19 -15.60
CA SER A 152 -1.92 -3.60 -16.90
C SER A 152 -1.32 -2.20 -16.77
N GLY A 153 -0.66 -1.75 -17.84
CA GLY A 153 -0.24 -0.35 -17.96
C GLY A 153 -1.43 0.62 -18.01
N ASP A 154 -2.53 0.21 -18.63
CA ASP A 154 -3.74 1.05 -18.78
C ASP A 154 -4.47 1.22 -17.45
N ALA A 155 -4.63 0.15 -16.67
CA ALA A 155 -5.20 0.21 -15.32
C ALA A 155 -4.31 1.01 -14.35
N ALA A 156 -2.99 0.94 -14.50
CA ALA A 156 -2.07 1.81 -13.78
C ALA A 156 -2.21 3.30 -14.18
N GLY A 157 -2.47 3.58 -15.46
CA GLY A 157 -2.82 4.92 -15.93
C GLY A 157 -4.16 5.42 -15.37
N GLU A 158 -5.14 4.54 -15.23
CA GLU A 158 -6.40 4.86 -14.53
C GLU A 158 -6.16 5.22 -13.05
N LEU A 159 -5.24 4.54 -12.35
CA LEU A 159 -4.84 4.91 -10.98
C LEU A 159 -4.28 6.33 -10.93
N LEU A 160 -3.34 6.68 -11.82
CA LEU A 160 -2.81 8.04 -11.90
C LEU A 160 -3.91 9.07 -12.16
N ASN A 161 -4.77 8.80 -13.14
CA ASN A 161 -5.88 9.69 -13.49
C ASN A 161 -6.87 9.88 -12.34
N PHE A 162 -7.15 8.82 -11.57
CA PHE A 162 -8.01 8.90 -10.38
C PHE A 162 -7.47 9.94 -9.38
N PHE A 163 -6.17 9.85 -9.05
CA PHE A 163 -5.57 10.74 -8.06
C PHE A 163 -5.23 12.13 -8.58
N GLN A 164 -5.14 12.32 -9.90
CA GLN A 164 -4.93 13.62 -10.54
C GLN A 164 -6.24 14.31 -10.96
N LYS A 165 -7.39 13.69 -10.67
CA LYS A 165 -8.70 14.22 -11.06
C LYS A 165 -8.95 15.57 -10.38
N ILE A 166 -9.33 16.57 -11.18
CA ILE A 166 -9.73 17.89 -10.72
C ILE A 166 -11.26 17.95 -10.59
N ASP A 167 -11.73 18.55 -9.49
CA ASP A 167 -13.12 18.97 -9.38
C ASP A 167 -13.34 20.22 -10.23
N ALA A 168 -14.21 20.13 -11.23
CA ALA A 168 -14.45 21.21 -12.18
C ALA A 168 -15.07 22.47 -11.55
N SER A 169 -15.70 22.35 -10.37
CA SER A 169 -16.33 23.47 -9.67
C SER A 169 -15.35 24.27 -8.82
N THR A 170 -14.33 23.62 -8.25
CA THR A 170 -13.33 24.29 -7.40
C THR A 170 -12.01 24.54 -8.12
N GLY A 171 -11.65 23.70 -9.09
CA GLY A 171 -10.32 23.70 -9.73
C GLY A 171 -9.25 22.96 -8.91
N ASP A 172 -9.63 22.41 -7.75
CA ASP A 172 -8.74 21.65 -6.87
C ASP A 172 -8.80 20.15 -7.17
N LEU A 173 -7.87 19.39 -6.61
CA LEU A 173 -7.93 17.93 -6.64
C LEU A 173 -9.22 17.42 -6.00
N ALA A 174 -9.87 16.46 -6.65
CA ALA A 174 -11.09 15.81 -6.17
C ALA A 174 -10.86 15.13 -4.80
N HIS A 175 -9.63 14.68 -4.54
CA HIS A 175 -9.22 14.10 -3.27
C HIS A 175 -7.91 14.74 -2.78
N ASP A 176 -8.02 15.62 -1.79
CA ASP A 176 -6.92 16.28 -1.09
C ASP A 176 -6.61 15.56 0.23
N PHE A 177 -5.35 15.14 0.38
CA PHE A 177 -4.82 14.40 1.53
C PHE A 177 -4.11 15.27 2.57
N THR A 178 -4.14 16.59 2.42
CA THR A 178 -3.54 17.53 3.39
C THR A 178 -4.21 17.40 4.76
N ASP A 179 -3.39 17.12 5.77
CA ASP A 179 -3.77 17.01 7.17
C ASP A 179 -2.66 17.58 8.08
N SER A 180 -2.95 18.68 8.78
CA SER A 180 -1.97 19.34 9.65
C SER A 180 -1.54 18.51 10.86
N ASN A 181 -2.32 17.50 11.25
CA ASN A 181 -2.04 16.63 12.38
C ASN A 181 -1.41 15.30 11.97
N TRP A 182 -1.26 15.05 10.67
CA TRP A 182 -0.83 13.77 10.12
C TRP A 182 -1.62 12.58 10.69
N ASP A 183 -2.94 12.72 10.86
CA ASP A 183 -3.79 11.65 11.37
C ASP A 183 -3.88 10.52 10.34
N THR A 184 -3.32 9.36 10.69
CA THR A 184 -3.30 8.16 9.84
C THR A 184 -4.48 7.23 10.06
N ARG A 185 -5.42 7.54 10.97
CA ARG A 185 -6.59 6.68 11.23
C ARG A 185 -7.41 6.39 9.99
N PHE A 186 -7.52 7.36 9.08
CA PHE A 186 -8.25 7.16 7.83
C PHE A 186 -7.63 6.05 6.95
N LEU A 187 -6.33 5.77 7.07
CA LEU A 187 -5.67 4.69 6.34
C LEU A 187 -6.14 3.33 6.86
N GLY A 188 -6.31 3.20 8.18
CA GLY A 188 -6.89 2.01 8.83
C GLY A 188 -8.35 1.82 8.43
N ASP A 189 -9.17 2.87 8.55
CA ASP A 189 -10.57 2.87 8.11
C ASP A 189 -10.69 2.48 6.63
N LEU A 190 -9.84 3.04 5.79
CA LEU A 190 -9.84 2.75 4.36
C LEU A 190 -9.44 1.30 4.10
N TYR A 191 -8.37 0.79 4.72
CA TYR A 191 -7.97 -0.61 4.54
C TYR A 191 -9.09 -1.57 4.94
N GLN A 192 -9.75 -1.28 6.06
CA GLN A 192 -10.87 -2.05 6.56
C GLN A 192 -12.08 -2.00 5.61
N ASP A 193 -12.47 -0.82 5.12
CA ASP A 193 -13.74 -0.65 4.42
C ASP A 193 -13.63 -0.67 2.89
N LEU A 194 -12.41 -0.69 2.33
CA LEU A 194 -12.19 -0.69 0.88
C LEU A 194 -12.78 -1.93 0.20
N SER A 195 -12.72 -3.10 0.85
CA SER A 195 -13.36 -4.32 0.35
C SER A 195 -14.09 -5.05 1.49
N GLU A 196 -15.42 -5.08 1.44
CA GLU A 196 -16.21 -5.82 2.43
C GLU A 196 -15.90 -7.32 2.44
N ALA A 197 -15.53 -7.87 1.28
CA ALA A 197 -15.11 -9.26 1.13
C ALA A 197 -13.78 -9.50 1.86
N ALA A 198 -12.79 -8.61 1.65
CA ALA A 198 -11.52 -8.67 2.35
C ALA A 198 -11.68 -8.48 3.87
N ARG A 199 -12.50 -7.50 4.29
CA ARG A 199 -12.82 -7.23 5.70
C ARG A 199 -13.37 -8.46 6.41
N LYS A 200 -14.38 -9.12 5.81
CA LYS A 200 -15.01 -10.32 6.37
C LYS A 200 -14.08 -11.53 6.38
N LYS A 201 -13.27 -11.70 5.33
CA LYS A 201 -12.49 -12.93 5.12
C LYS A 201 -11.13 -12.90 5.82
N PHE A 202 -10.45 -11.75 5.86
CA PHE A 202 -9.14 -11.59 6.48
C PHE A 202 -9.20 -10.93 7.86
N ALA A 203 -10.42 -10.71 8.38
CA ALA A 203 -10.65 -10.07 9.68
C ALA A 203 -9.88 -8.75 9.83
N LEU A 204 -9.88 -7.93 8.77
CA LEU A 204 -9.24 -6.62 8.75
C LEU A 204 -10.06 -5.67 9.64
N LEU A 205 -9.87 -5.76 10.96
CA LEU A 205 -10.47 -4.86 11.93
C LEU A 205 -9.35 -4.07 12.59
N GLN A 206 -9.49 -2.74 12.57
CA GLN A 206 -8.56 -1.91 13.32
C GLN A 206 -8.65 -2.26 14.81
N THR A 207 -7.50 -2.36 15.46
CA THR A 207 -7.43 -2.49 16.92
C THR A 207 -8.11 -1.26 17.54
N PRO A 208 -9.18 -1.43 18.34
CA PRO A 208 -9.84 -0.31 19.00
C PRO A 208 -8.86 0.46 19.90
N ASP A 209 -9.02 1.78 20.00
CA ASP A 209 -8.14 2.66 20.80
C ASP A 209 -7.89 2.11 22.23
N PHE A 210 -8.93 1.63 22.91
CA PHE A 210 -8.80 1.10 24.28
C PHE A 210 -7.93 -0.16 24.38
N VAL A 211 -7.85 -0.96 23.31
CA VAL A 211 -7.00 -2.17 23.26
C VAL A 211 -5.56 -1.76 22.99
N GLU A 212 -5.33 -0.79 22.11
CA GLU A 212 -4.00 -0.22 21.89
C GLU A 212 -3.45 0.40 23.17
N GLU A 213 -4.22 1.30 23.81
CA GLU A 213 -3.88 1.91 25.09
C GLU A 213 -3.58 0.85 26.16
N PHE A 214 -4.44 -0.18 26.28
CA PHE A 214 -4.21 -1.27 27.24
C PHE A 214 -2.91 -2.04 26.99
N ILE A 215 -2.57 -2.33 25.72
CA ILE A 215 -1.31 -3.01 25.39
C ILE A 215 -0.13 -2.10 25.74
N LEU A 216 -0.18 -0.82 25.36
CA LEU A 216 0.90 0.14 25.64
C LEU A 216 1.09 0.35 27.15
N ASP A 217 0.01 0.45 27.92
CA ASP A 217 0.02 0.55 29.39
C ASP A 217 0.67 -0.66 30.06
N ARG A 218 0.57 -1.85 29.45
CA ARG A 218 1.11 -3.09 30.00
C ARG A 218 2.47 -3.50 29.44
N THR A 219 2.94 -2.83 28.39
CA THR A 219 4.18 -3.20 27.70
C THR A 219 5.13 -2.01 27.61
N LEU A 220 4.74 -0.96 26.88
CA LEU A 220 5.57 0.21 26.64
C LEU A 220 5.78 1.04 27.91
N GLN A 221 4.73 1.34 28.68
CA GLN A 221 4.87 2.16 29.88
C GLN A 221 5.77 1.49 30.95
N PRO A 222 5.62 0.20 31.28
CA PRO A 222 6.55 -0.49 32.19
C PRO A 222 7.98 -0.54 31.65
N ALA A 223 8.16 -0.72 30.34
CA ALA A 223 9.49 -0.71 29.72
C ALA A 223 10.14 0.68 29.79
N LEU A 224 9.37 1.75 29.61
CA LEU A 224 9.85 3.13 29.77
C LEU A 224 10.23 3.43 31.22
N ASP A 225 9.45 2.94 32.19
CA ASP A 225 9.73 3.11 33.62
C ASP A 225 11.00 2.34 34.05
N GLU A 226 11.24 1.15 33.47
CA GLU A 226 12.40 0.31 33.78
C GLU A 226 13.68 0.72 33.05
N PHE A 227 13.60 1.09 31.77
CA PHE A 227 14.76 1.30 30.90
C PHE A 227 15.00 2.76 30.48
N GLY A 228 14.01 3.65 30.65
CA GLY A 228 14.09 5.04 30.20
C GLY A 228 14.01 5.22 28.68
N LEU A 229 13.79 6.45 28.22
CA LEU A 229 13.77 6.80 26.78
C LEU A 229 15.17 6.97 26.18
N GLU A 230 16.16 7.20 27.03
CA GLU A 230 17.55 7.48 26.66
C GLU A 230 18.39 6.20 26.78
N GLN A 231 18.17 5.22 25.90
CA GLN A 231 19.26 4.32 25.56
C GLN A 231 19.94 4.85 24.31
N ASP A 232 21.19 5.30 24.49
CA ASP A 232 22.12 5.70 23.44
C ASP A 232 22.01 4.77 22.21
N LEU A 233 21.40 5.27 21.13
CA LEU A 233 21.57 4.71 19.80
C LEU A 233 23.00 5.07 19.31
N GLY A 234 24.00 4.50 19.96
CA GLY A 234 25.39 4.58 19.52
C GLY A 234 26.44 4.73 20.61
N SER A 235 26.74 3.65 21.33
CA SER A 235 28.15 3.29 21.64
C SER A 235 28.28 1.87 22.18
N SER A 236 28.71 0.98 21.29
CA SER A 236 29.63 -0.16 21.48
C SER A 236 29.32 -1.24 22.53
N ASN A 237 29.70 -2.48 22.14
CA ASN A 237 29.99 -3.65 22.97
C ASN A 237 28.86 -4.68 23.14
N HIS A 238 29.13 -5.91 22.69
CA HIS A 238 28.34 -7.11 22.98
C HIS A 238 28.26 -7.36 24.50
N GLY A 239 27.23 -6.82 25.13
CA GLY A 239 26.81 -7.20 26.48
C GLY A 239 25.56 -8.07 26.40
N LYS A 240 25.69 -9.34 26.80
CA LYS A 240 24.57 -10.29 26.91
C LYS A 240 23.42 -9.69 27.73
N LEU A 241 22.21 -9.71 27.16
CA LEU A 241 20.98 -9.54 27.93
C LEU A 241 20.88 -10.68 28.96
N PRO A 242 20.73 -10.39 30.26
CA PRO A 242 20.56 -11.43 31.27
C PRO A 242 19.12 -11.94 31.23
N GLY A 243 18.91 -13.24 31.00
CA GLY A 243 17.58 -13.86 31.15
C GLY A 243 17.25 -15.01 30.19
N PHE A 244 18.00 -15.21 29.11
CA PHE A 244 17.92 -16.45 28.33
C PHE A 244 18.94 -17.46 28.86
N ASP A 245 18.60 -18.07 29.99
CA ASP A 245 19.26 -19.30 30.42
C ASP A 245 18.66 -20.47 29.64
N ASP A 246 19.53 -21.18 28.93
CA ASP A 246 19.28 -22.49 28.35
C ASP A 246 18.69 -23.43 29.40
N ARG A 247 17.46 -23.92 29.17
CA ARG A 247 16.94 -25.09 29.86
C ARG A 247 16.98 -26.30 28.93
N SER A 248 17.99 -27.14 29.14
CA SER A 248 17.82 -28.59 29.24
C SER A 248 17.20 -28.97 30.58
#